data_AF-A0ABD6EXT0-F1
#
_entry.id   AF-A0ABD6EXT0-F1
#
_cell.length_a   1.000
_cell.length_b   1.000
_cell.length_c   1.000
_cell.angle_alpha   90.00
_cell.angle_beta   90.00
_cell.angle_gamma   90.00
#
_symmetry.space_group_name_H-M   'P 1'
#
loop_
_entity.id
_entity.type
_entity.pdbx_description
1 polymer ?
#
loop_
_entity_poly.entity_id
_entity_poly.type
_entity_poly.pdbx_seq_one_letter_code
_entity_poly.pdbx_strand_id
1 'polypeptide(L)'
;MEVVNKLCAAANELSKKVSEAGDLTIREAVSSVPTYLNTYIIRCISACGEPDHCNSTQYRQVRMLCVFISTLIRNRALEIQPLSSELKSFCLSFSFVKEALSLYKTII
;
A
#
# COMPACT_ATOMS: atom_id res chain seq x y z
N MET A 1 5.85 10.41 -9.42
CA MET A 1 6.60 10.43 -8.15
C MET A 1 6.20 11.62 -7.27
N GLU A 2 5.82 12.77 -7.84
CA GLU A 2 5.48 13.98 -7.09
C GLU A 2 4.26 13.83 -6.14
N VAL A 3 3.21 13.12 -6.56
CA VAL A 3 1.99 12.91 -5.74
C VAL A 3 2.27 12.07 -4.50
N VAL A 4 3.09 11.01 -4.62
CA VAL A 4 3.44 10.16 -3.48
C VAL A 4 4.37 10.90 -2.51
N ASN A 5 5.30 11.71 -3.03
CA ASN A 5 6.13 12.56 -2.19
C ASN A 5 5.31 13.63 -1.47
N LYS A 6 4.29 14.21 -2.12
CA LYS A 6 3.34 15.14 -1.49
C LYS A 6 2.48 14.46 -0.43
N LEU A 7 2.06 13.22 -0.65
CA LEU A 7 1.32 12.42 0.35
C LEU A 7 2.20 12.01 1.54
N CYS A 8 3.45 11.58 1.31
CA CYS A 8 4.40 11.30 2.39
C CYS A 8 4.80 12.56 3.15
N ALA A 9 5.02 13.69 2.46
CA ALA A 9 5.30 14.97 3.09
C ALA A 9 4.09 15.43 3.92
N ALA A 10 2.87 15.32 3.39
CA ALA A 10 1.65 15.64 4.13
C ALA A 10 1.46 14.71 5.35
N ALA A 11 1.73 13.41 5.22
CA ALA A 11 1.66 12.46 6.33
C ALA A 11 2.72 12.75 7.42
N ASN A 12 3.94 13.15 7.01
CA ASN A 12 5.01 13.54 7.93
C ASN A 12 4.71 14.89 8.60
N GLU A 13 4.15 15.86 7.87
CA GLU A 13 3.70 17.14 8.41
C GLU A 13 2.57 16.93 9.43
N LEU A 14 1.64 16.01 9.14
CA LEU A 14 0.56 15.62 10.04
C LEU A 14 1.14 14.95 11.29
N SER A 15 2.09 14.02 11.14
CA SER A 15 2.79 13.37 12.26
C SER A 15 3.56 14.37 13.13
N LYS A 16 4.14 15.42 12.54
CA LYS A 16 4.82 16.49 13.27
C LYS A 16 3.85 17.38 14.04
N LYS A 17 2.71 17.75 13.44
CA LYS A 17 1.62 18.50 14.12
C LYS A 17 0.95 17.69 15.24
N VAL A 18 0.93 16.36 15.12
CA VAL A 18 0.45 15.43 16.15
C VAL A 18 1.31 15.45 17.42
N SER A 19 2.61 15.78 17.33
CA SER A 19 3.49 15.88 18.51
C SER A 19 3.30 17.18 19.30
N GLU A 20 2.68 18.21 18.70
CA GLU A 20 2.47 19.52 19.30
C GLU A 20 1.03 19.72 19.83
N ALA A 21 0.05 18.93 19.35
CA ALA A 21 -1.34 18.99 19.78
C ALA A 21 -1.73 17.75 20.62
N GLY A 22 -1.76 17.89 21.94
CA GLY A 22 -2.24 16.87 22.87
C GLY A 22 -3.77 16.73 22.87
N ASP A 23 -4.34 16.22 21.78
CA ASP A 23 -5.78 15.95 21.69
C ASP A 23 -6.08 14.45 21.44
N LEU A 24 -6.90 13.88 22.31
CA LEU A 24 -7.17 12.44 22.43
C LEU A 24 -7.86 11.86 21.19
N THR A 25 -8.65 12.68 20.48
CA THR A 25 -9.38 12.32 19.26
C THR A 25 -8.47 12.12 18.05
N ILE A 26 -7.31 12.80 18.02
CA ILE A 26 -6.33 12.65 16.94
C ILE A 26 -5.49 11.38 17.13
N ARG A 27 -5.25 10.94 18.38
CA ARG A 27 -4.49 9.71 18.65
C ARG A 27 -5.22 8.46 18.15
N GLU A 28 -6.54 8.39 18.26
CA GLU A 28 -7.36 7.33 17.67
C GLU A 28 -7.40 7.40 16.14
N ALA A 29 -7.46 8.60 15.57
CA ALA A 29 -7.38 8.77 14.12
C ALA A 29 -6.01 8.36 13.56
N VAL A 30 -4.92 8.67 14.26
CA VAL A 30 -3.54 8.33 13.87
C VAL A 30 -3.24 6.84 14.08
N SER A 31 -3.77 6.21 15.13
CA SER A 31 -3.66 4.75 15.29
C SER A 31 -4.50 3.97 14.26
N SER A 32 -5.48 4.62 13.63
CA SER A 32 -6.32 4.06 12.58
C SER A 32 -5.70 4.16 11.18
N VAL A 33 -4.75 5.08 10.93
CA VAL A 33 -4.16 5.27 9.60
C VAL A 33 -3.45 4.01 9.05
N PRO A 34 -2.59 3.29 9.81
CA PRO A 34 -2.02 2.03 9.35
C PRO A 34 -3.10 0.98 9.03
N THR A 35 -4.15 0.93 9.85
CA THR A 35 -5.28 0.02 9.68
C THR A 35 -6.08 0.31 8.41
N TYR A 36 -6.33 1.59 8.11
CA TYR A 36 -7.00 2.01 6.88
C TYR A 36 -6.19 1.65 5.64
N LEU A 37 -4.88 1.95 5.65
CA LEU A 37 -4.01 1.64 4.52
C LEU A 37 -3.92 0.14 4.26
N ASN A 38 -3.79 -0.68 5.33
CA ASN A 38 -3.80 -2.13 5.21
C ASN A 38 -5.12 -2.65 4.64
N THR A 39 -6.25 -2.15 5.14
CA THR A 39 -7.58 -2.50 4.62
C THR A 39 -7.76 -2.11 3.15
N TYR A 40 -7.27 -0.93 2.77
CA TYR A 40 -7.31 -0.46 1.39
C TYR A 40 -6.48 -1.37 0.47
N ILE A 41 -5.26 -1.72 0.87
CA ILE A 41 -4.39 -2.63 0.10
C ILE A 41 -5.07 -4.00 -0.08
N ILE A 42 -5.66 -4.56 0.98
CA ILE A 42 -6.39 -5.83 0.91
C ILE A 42 -7.54 -5.74 -0.10
N ARG A 43 -8.33 -4.66 -0.07
CA ARG A 43 -9.41 -4.44 -1.05
C ARG A 43 -8.87 -4.33 -2.48
N CYS A 44 -7.75 -3.64 -2.69
CA CYS A 44 -7.13 -3.55 -4.01
C CYS A 44 -6.62 -4.92 -4.51
N ILE A 45 -6.07 -5.76 -3.62
CA ILE A 45 -5.67 -7.13 -3.96
C ILE A 45 -6.89 -7.95 -4.38
N SER A 46 -8.00 -7.88 -3.63
CA SER A 46 -9.25 -8.57 -3.97
C SER A 46 -9.80 -8.11 -5.32
N ALA A 47 -9.84 -6.80 -5.58
CA ALA A 47 -10.31 -6.24 -6.85
C ALA A 47 -9.45 -6.70 -8.04
N CYS A 48 -8.14 -6.88 -7.86
CA CYS A 48 -7.29 -7.43 -8.92
C CYS A 48 -7.65 -8.87 -9.28
N GLY A 49 -8.30 -9.63 -8.40
CA GLY A 49 -8.71 -11.02 -8.62
C GLY A 49 -10.10 -11.20 -9.20
N GLU A 50 -10.88 -10.14 -9.38
CA GLU A 50 -12.26 -10.24 -9.88
C GLU A 50 -12.29 -10.67 -11.36
N PRO A 51 -13.07 -11.70 -11.72
CA PRO A 51 -13.09 -12.27 -13.07
C PRO A 51 -13.79 -11.38 -14.10
N ASP A 52 -14.53 -10.36 -13.66
CA ASP A 52 -15.32 -9.47 -14.51
C ASP A 52 -14.48 -8.37 -15.20
N HIS A 53 -13.17 -8.34 -14.95
CA HIS A 53 -12.26 -7.40 -15.58
C HIS A 53 -11.69 -7.94 -16.89
N CYS A 54 -11.64 -7.09 -17.92
CA CYS A 54 -10.87 -7.45 -19.10
C CYS A 54 -9.38 -7.59 -18.73
N ASN A 55 -8.72 -8.64 -19.26
CA ASN A 55 -7.34 -9.00 -18.91
C ASN A 55 -6.37 -7.79 -18.96
N SER A 56 -6.54 -6.88 -19.92
CA SER A 56 -5.68 -5.70 -20.06
C SER A 56 -5.85 -4.68 -18.94
N THR A 57 -7.06 -4.49 -18.41
CA THR A 57 -7.33 -3.55 -17.28
C THR A 57 -6.84 -4.15 -15.97
N GLN A 58 -7.06 -5.45 -15.75
CA GLN A 58 -6.55 -6.16 -14.59
C GLN A 58 -5.02 -6.07 -14.50
N TYR A 59 -4.29 -6.33 -15.60
CA TYR A 59 -2.84 -6.20 -15.60
C TYR A 59 -2.35 -4.77 -15.32
N ARG A 60 -3.07 -3.75 -15.77
CA ARG A 60 -2.75 -2.36 -15.43
C ARG A 60 -2.95 -2.08 -13.94
N GLN A 61 -4.05 -2.56 -13.34
CA GLN A 61 -4.30 -2.43 -11.90
C GLN A 61 -3.22 -3.13 -11.08
N VAL A 62 -2.86 -4.36 -11.44
CA VAL A 62 -1.78 -5.12 -10.78
C VAL A 62 -0.46 -4.34 -10.83
N ARG A 63 -0.07 -3.81 -12.00
CA ARG A 63 1.14 -2.99 -12.14
C ARG A 63 1.09 -1.74 -11.26
N MET A 64 -0.03 -1.02 -11.28
CA MET A 64 -0.23 0.18 -10.46
C MET A 64 -0.12 -0.13 -8.97
N LEU A 65 -0.77 -1.20 -8.51
CA LEU A 65 -0.73 -1.65 -7.12
C LEU A 65 0.69 -2.06 -6.71
N CYS A 66 1.41 -2.81 -7.55
CA CYS A 66 2.79 -3.21 -7.29
C CYS A 66 3.71 -1.99 -7.11
N VAL A 67 3.61 -0.99 -8.00
CA VAL A 67 4.39 0.25 -7.93
C VAL A 67 4.00 1.07 -6.70
N PHE A 68 2.71 1.15 -6.39
CA PHE A 68 2.21 1.85 -5.21
C PHE A 68 2.79 1.25 -3.91
N ILE A 69 2.63 -0.06 -3.71
CA ILE A 69 3.15 -0.77 -2.52
C ILE A 69 4.68 -0.66 -2.45
N SER A 70 5.39 -0.89 -3.57
CA SER A 70 6.86 -0.73 -3.61
C SER A 70 7.29 0.69 -3.24
N THR A 71 6.47 1.69 -3.52
CA THR A 71 6.76 3.08 -3.15
C THR A 71 6.47 3.34 -1.67
N LEU A 72 5.40 2.77 -1.12
CA LEU A 72 5.11 2.85 0.31
C LEU A 72 6.20 2.18 1.16
N ILE A 73 6.65 1.00 0.74
CA ILE A 73 7.76 0.27 1.39
C ILE A 73 9.04 1.11 1.38
N ARG A 74 9.44 1.62 0.19
CA ARG A 74 10.66 2.43 0.06
C ARG A 74 10.63 3.71 0.90
N ASN A 75 9.46 4.32 1.06
CA ASN A 75 9.29 5.51 1.90
C ASN A 75 8.99 5.19 3.38
N ARG A 76 9.02 3.91 3.79
CA ARG A 76 8.69 3.45 5.14
C ARG A 76 7.29 3.92 5.63
N ALA A 77 6.36 4.08 4.69
CA ALA A 77 4.98 4.48 4.94
C ALA A 77 4.02 3.29 5.12
N LEU A 78 4.52 2.06 4.93
CA LEU A 78 3.77 0.82 5.11
C LEU A 78 4.59 -0.16 5.96
N GLU A 79 3.98 -0.67 7.03
CA GLU A 79 4.52 -1.80 7.78
C GLU A 79 4.17 -3.11 7.06
N ILE A 80 5.18 -3.85 6.61
CA ILE A 80 4.97 -5.04 5.77
C ILE A 80 4.49 -6.24 6.57
N GLN A 81 4.92 -6.37 7.83
CA GLN A 81 4.63 -7.53 8.68
C GLN A 81 3.14 -7.96 8.65
N PRO A 82 2.15 -7.08 8.89
CA PRO A 82 0.74 -7.46 8.90
C PRO A 82 0.18 -7.87 7.53
N LEU A 83 0.85 -7.53 6.42
CA LEU A 83 0.38 -7.82 5.06
C LEU A 83 1.26 -8.83 4.32
N SER A 84 2.31 -9.37 4.95
CA SER A 84 3.35 -10.10 4.22
C SER A 84 2.81 -11.36 3.53
N SER A 85 1.88 -12.09 4.17
CA SER A 85 1.21 -13.27 3.60
C SER A 85 0.38 -12.92 2.38
N GLU A 86 -0.51 -11.94 2.50
CA GLU A 86 -1.40 -11.47 1.45
C GLU A 86 -0.62 -10.95 0.26
N LEU A 87 0.43 -10.15 0.50
CA LEU A 87 1.27 -9.60 -0.56
C LEU A 87 2.08 -10.68 -1.27
N LYS A 88 2.62 -11.67 -0.54
CA LYS A 88 3.34 -12.80 -1.15
C LYS A 88 2.39 -13.64 -2.01
N SER A 89 1.21 -13.97 -1.50
CA SER A 89 0.18 -14.71 -2.23
C SER A 89 -0.22 -13.97 -3.51
N PHE A 90 -0.53 -12.68 -3.39
CA PHE A 90 -0.82 -11.80 -4.54
C PHE A 90 0.29 -11.82 -5.58
N CYS A 91 1.55 -11.64 -5.18
CA CYS A 91 2.65 -11.61 -6.13
C CYS A 91 2.86 -12.94 -6.85
N LEU A 92 2.58 -14.08 -6.18
CA LEU A 92 2.64 -15.40 -6.81
C LEU A 92 1.52 -15.60 -7.83
N SER A 93 0.29 -15.20 -7.49
CA SER A 93 -0.87 -15.23 -8.40
C SER A 93 -0.66 -14.40 -9.66
N PHE A 94 0.11 -13.31 -9.57
CA PHE A 94 0.42 -12.42 -10.69
C PHE A 94 1.89 -12.48 -11.13
N SER A 95 2.57 -13.61 -10.93
CA SER A 95 4.02 -13.76 -11.20
C SER A 95 4.43 -13.53 -12.66
N PHE A 96 3.52 -13.60 -13.61
CA PHE A 96 3.78 -13.23 -15.02
C PHE A 96 3.87 -11.69 -15.23
N VAL A 97 3.47 -10.88 -14.24
CA VAL A 97 3.67 -9.43 -14.22
C VAL A 97 5.03 -9.12 -13.60
N LYS A 98 5.90 -8.42 -14.34
CA LYS A 98 7.28 -8.13 -13.91
C LYS A 98 7.34 -7.36 -12.59
N GLU A 99 6.42 -6.43 -12.39
CA GLU A 99 6.31 -5.61 -11.19
C GLU A 99 5.93 -6.43 -9.97
N ALA A 100 5.13 -7.50 -10.12
CA ALA A 100 4.78 -8.40 -9.04
C ALA A 100 5.99 -9.23 -8.58
N LEU A 101 6.79 -9.75 -9.50
CA LEU A 101 8.06 -10.40 -9.17
C LEU A 101 9.04 -9.45 -8.48
N SER A 102 9.11 -8.20 -8.92
CA SER A 102 9.97 -7.18 -8.30
C SER A 102 9.51 -6.84 -6.88
N LEU A 103 8.20 -6.73 -6.67
CA LEU A 103 7.63 -6.50 -5.35
C LEU A 103 7.88 -7.70 -4.42
N TYR A 104 7.68 -8.93 -4.90
CA TYR A 104 7.96 -10.16 -4.14
C TYR A 104 9.39 -10.19 -3.61
N LYS A 105 10.37 -9.85 -4.46
CA LYS A 105 11.79 -9.75 -4.08
C LYS A 105 12.08 -8.66 -3.04
N THR A 106 11.22 -7.66 -2.92
CA THR A 106 11.34 -6.60 -1.93
C THR A 106 10.73 -7.00 -0.58
N ILE A 107 9.79 -7.95 -0.58
CA ILE A 107 9.09 -8.43 0.62
C ILE A 107 9.83 -9.59 1.30
N ILE A 108 10.54 -10.41 0.52
CA ILE A 108 11.38 -11.52 1.03
C ILE A 108 12.69 -11.01 1.62
#